data_AF-A0A7C3S917-F1
#
_entry.id   AF-A0A7C3S917-F1
#
_cell.length_a   1.000
_cell.length_b   1.000
_cell.length_c   1.000
_cell.angle_alpha   90.00
_cell.angle_beta   90.00
_cell.angle_gamma   90.00
#
_symmetry.space_group_name_H-M   'P 1'
#
loop_
_entity.id
_entity.type
_entity.pdbx_description
1 polymer ?
#
loop_
_entity_poly.entity_id
_entity_poly.type
_entity_poly.pdbx_seq_one_letter_code
_entity_poly.pdbx_strand_id
1 'polypeptide(L)'
;MSAQCPIIYDNDWWTDVPDAAYLWAKASAGKCNLRANIVSRDMWGQPDRYQHTLADGMKDCETLLRAARASGLRNIPDPVPGADRALVRPASGRIEETAFQRCPGSDRIVAEARKSTRARPLLVFCGGPCTTVAIAYLTDPSIAERMIVFQVDGGAYNGKDDWAWEIVKQRCRFANWARGYFWDKIGAWNPRVFDDLPRNPLCDLLRRYAASDLAKANQWGDGAWVYHTFDTRCLTRAADHDGVAITVPQDGTEVARMTAEFLMTMKDPSAWHAGASVEGPNRGGDH
;
A
#
# COMPACT_ATOMS: atom_id res chain seq x y z
N MET A 1 -4.60 -0.33 15.94
CA MET A 1 -4.21 1.09 15.85
C MET A 1 -5.45 1.92 15.57
N SER A 2 -5.46 3.23 15.86
CA SER A 2 -6.65 4.06 15.61
C SER A 2 -6.79 4.38 14.12
N ALA A 3 -8.00 4.26 13.58
CA ALA A 3 -8.37 4.71 12.22
C ALA A 3 -8.08 6.21 11.95
N GLN A 4 -7.69 6.97 12.98
CA GLN A 4 -7.32 8.38 12.90
C GLN A 4 -5.85 8.63 12.57
N CYS A 5 -4.97 7.61 12.66
CA CYS A 5 -3.58 7.77 12.24
C CYS A 5 -3.54 8.12 10.74
N PRO A 6 -2.72 9.09 10.30
CA PRO A 6 -2.54 9.34 8.88
C PRO A 6 -1.90 8.12 8.22
N ILE A 7 -2.38 7.79 7.02
CA ILE A 7 -1.94 6.63 6.26
C ILE A 7 -1.31 7.08 4.95
N ILE A 8 -0.18 6.51 4.59
CA ILE A 8 0.38 6.51 3.24
C ILE A 8 0.42 5.07 2.76
N TYR A 9 0.02 4.86 1.51
CA TYR A 9 0.17 3.58 0.82
C TYR A 9 1.13 3.77 -0.34
N ASP A 10 2.22 3.00 -0.33
CA ASP A 10 3.32 3.04 -1.28
C ASP A 10 3.39 1.68 -1.99
N ASN A 11 3.10 1.63 -3.28
CA ASN A 11 3.16 0.39 -4.05
C ASN A 11 3.74 0.58 -5.44
N ASP A 12 4.32 -0.46 -6.01
CA ASP A 12 4.89 -0.46 -7.36
C ASP A 12 3.88 -0.86 -8.44
N TRP A 13 2.97 -1.78 -8.13
CA TRP A 13 1.82 -2.15 -8.95
C TRP A 13 0.50 -1.99 -8.19
N TRP A 14 -0.60 -1.76 -8.91
CA TRP A 14 -1.87 -1.35 -8.28
C TRP A 14 -3.05 -2.20 -8.72
N THR A 15 -3.00 -2.78 -9.92
CA THR A 15 -4.08 -3.63 -10.44
C THR A 15 -3.86 -5.13 -10.19
N ASP A 16 -2.71 -5.52 -9.64
CA ASP A 16 -2.32 -6.88 -9.33
C ASP A 16 -2.58 -7.30 -7.88
N VAL A 17 -3.21 -6.41 -7.11
CA VAL A 17 -3.60 -6.62 -5.70
C VAL A 17 -4.90 -5.87 -5.36
N PRO A 18 -5.70 -6.33 -4.38
CA PRO A 18 -6.99 -5.72 -4.04
C PRO A 18 -6.93 -4.65 -2.92
N ASP A 19 -5.79 -4.50 -2.26
CA ASP A 19 -5.58 -3.69 -1.06
C ASP A 19 -5.77 -2.17 -1.27
N ALA A 20 -5.30 -1.61 -2.39
CA ALA A 20 -5.54 -0.22 -2.74
C ALA A 20 -7.04 0.09 -2.86
N ALA A 21 -7.80 -0.78 -3.53
CA ALA A 21 -9.25 -0.63 -3.67
C ALA A 21 -9.97 -0.67 -2.32
N TYR A 22 -9.54 -1.57 -1.42
CA TYR A 22 -10.03 -1.65 -0.06
C TYR A 22 -9.74 -0.36 0.74
N LEU A 23 -8.50 0.11 0.71
CA LEU A 23 -8.09 1.30 1.46
C LEU A 23 -8.81 2.56 0.95
N TRP A 24 -9.00 2.66 -0.36
CA TRP A 24 -9.75 3.74 -0.99
C TRP A 24 -11.25 3.70 -0.65
N ALA A 25 -11.86 2.52 -0.57
CA ALA A 25 -13.23 2.39 -0.10
C ALA A 25 -13.37 2.84 1.37
N LYS A 26 -12.42 2.48 2.24
CA LYS A 26 -12.36 3.01 3.63
C LYS A 26 -12.21 4.53 3.66
N ALA A 27 -11.34 5.10 2.84
CA ALA A 27 -11.13 6.56 2.77
C ALA A 27 -12.39 7.28 2.30
N SER A 28 -13.04 6.76 1.25
CA SER A 28 -14.28 7.28 0.70
C SER A 28 -15.43 7.26 1.70
N ALA A 29 -15.52 6.22 2.53
CA ALA A 29 -16.48 6.10 3.62
C ALA A 29 -16.11 6.92 4.88
N GLY A 30 -15.01 7.69 4.85
CA GLY A 30 -14.53 8.46 6.00
C GLY A 30 -13.99 7.59 7.16
N LYS A 31 -13.68 6.32 6.89
CA LYS A 31 -13.21 5.33 7.88
C LYS A 31 -11.69 5.28 8.02
N CYS A 32 -10.94 6.01 7.20
CA CYS A 32 -9.50 6.15 7.37
C CYS A 32 -9.01 7.52 6.88
N ASN A 33 -7.82 7.89 7.34
CA ASN A 33 -7.16 9.15 6.99
C ASN A 33 -6.03 8.92 5.96
N LEU A 34 -6.40 8.56 4.73
CA LEU A 34 -5.44 8.37 3.64
C LEU A 34 -4.88 9.72 3.16
N ARG A 35 -3.55 9.87 3.24
CA ARG A 35 -2.83 11.11 2.95
C ARG A 35 -2.12 11.11 1.61
N ALA A 36 -1.66 9.96 1.15
CA ALA A 36 -1.03 9.83 -0.15
C ALA A 36 -1.09 8.41 -0.69
N ASN A 37 -1.15 8.33 -2.02
CA ASN A 37 -0.82 7.16 -2.81
C ASN A 37 0.57 7.43 -3.40
N ILE A 38 1.58 6.66 -3.02
CA ILE A 38 2.93 6.76 -3.58
C ILE A 38 3.13 5.60 -4.53
N VAL A 39 3.66 5.90 -5.72
CA VAL A 39 4.04 4.88 -6.68
C VAL A 39 5.56 4.77 -6.69
N SER A 40 6.09 3.69 -6.15
CA SER A 40 7.52 3.38 -6.26
C SER A 40 7.78 2.58 -7.52
N ARG A 41 9.01 2.65 -8.07
CA ARG A 41 9.36 1.74 -9.17
C ARG A 41 9.43 0.32 -8.63
N ASP A 42 8.93 -0.62 -9.43
CA ASP A 42 9.29 -2.03 -9.32
C ASP A 42 10.80 -2.22 -9.56
N MET A 43 11.48 -2.69 -8.52
CA MET A 43 12.93 -2.86 -8.50
C MET A 43 13.41 -4.24 -9.01
N TRP A 44 12.56 -5.05 -9.64
CA TRP A 44 12.93 -6.32 -10.25
C TRP A 44 13.99 -6.17 -11.35
N GLY A 45 15.00 -7.06 -11.32
CA GLY A 45 16.10 -7.12 -12.29
C GLY A 45 17.25 -6.15 -12.03
N GLN A 46 17.22 -5.41 -10.91
CA GLN A 46 18.29 -4.50 -10.54
C GLN A 46 19.57 -5.17 -10.04
N PRO A 47 20.72 -4.47 -10.06
CA PRO A 47 20.94 -3.16 -10.69
C PRO A 47 21.13 -3.23 -12.21
N ASP A 48 21.28 -4.43 -12.76
CA ASP A 48 21.77 -4.64 -14.13
C ASP A 48 20.72 -4.30 -15.20
N ARG A 49 19.44 -4.61 -14.96
CA ARG A 49 18.34 -4.31 -15.88
C ARG A 49 16.98 -4.33 -15.18
N TYR A 50 16.51 -3.16 -14.76
CA TYR A 50 15.12 -2.98 -14.34
C TYR A 50 14.15 -3.52 -15.40
N GLN A 51 13.21 -4.36 -14.98
CA GLN A 51 12.20 -4.93 -15.87
C GLN A 51 11.11 -3.91 -16.24
N HIS A 52 10.84 -2.99 -15.32
CA HIS A 52 9.74 -2.02 -15.43
C HIS A 52 10.20 -0.61 -15.10
N THR A 53 9.49 0.38 -15.64
CA THR A 53 9.73 1.79 -15.37
C THR A 53 8.76 2.33 -14.32
N LEU A 54 9.15 3.41 -13.64
CA LEU A 54 8.22 4.13 -12.76
C LEU A 54 6.96 4.61 -13.51
N ALA A 55 7.10 4.95 -14.79
CA ALA A 55 5.98 5.40 -15.62
C ALA A 55 4.94 4.28 -15.84
N ASP A 56 5.37 3.01 -15.90
CA ASP A 56 4.47 1.87 -16.04
C ASP A 56 3.61 1.71 -14.78
N GLY A 57 4.22 1.74 -13.60
CA GLY A 57 3.50 1.71 -12.32
C GLY A 57 2.57 2.91 -12.13
N MET A 58 2.99 4.10 -12.54
CA MET A 58 2.14 5.30 -12.50
C MET A 58 0.89 5.12 -13.38
N LYS A 59 1.06 4.61 -14.60
CA LYS A 59 -0.05 4.34 -15.53
C LYS A 59 -1.00 3.27 -14.99
N ASP A 60 -0.48 2.26 -14.30
CA ASP A 60 -1.26 1.22 -13.66
C ASP A 60 -2.09 1.77 -12.48
N CYS A 61 -1.46 2.54 -11.60
CA CYS A 61 -2.14 3.26 -10.51
C CYS A 61 -3.27 4.17 -11.04
N GLU A 62 -2.99 4.96 -12.07
CA GLU A 62 -3.99 5.81 -12.70
C GLU A 62 -5.16 5.01 -13.29
N THR A 63 -4.92 3.81 -13.81
CA THR A 63 -5.96 2.93 -14.33
C THR A 63 -6.93 2.50 -13.23
N LEU A 64 -6.40 2.04 -12.09
CA LEU A 64 -7.22 1.70 -10.94
C LEU A 64 -7.94 2.94 -10.38
N LEU A 65 -7.24 4.07 -10.25
CA LEU A 65 -7.80 5.31 -9.69
C LEU A 65 -8.95 5.87 -10.53
N ARG A 66 -8.83 5.84 -11.86
CA ARG A 66 -9.92 6.23 -12.76
C ARG A 66 -11.15 5.35 -12.54
N ALA A 67 -10.98 4.03 -12.44
CA ALA A 67 -12.09 3.12 -12.17
C ALA A 67 -12.71 3.35 -10.79
N ALA A 68 -11.90 3.60 -9.76
CA ALA A 68 -12.35 3.94 -8.41
C ALA A 68 -13.22 5.20 -8.39
N ARG A 69 -12.74 6.29 -9.02
CA ARG A 69 -13.49 7.56 -9.13
C ARG A 69 -14.77 7.39 -9.95
N ALA A 70 -14.70 6.69 -11.08
CA ALA A 70 -15.88 6.39 -11.91
C ALA A 70 -16.92 5.52 -11.18
N SER A 71 -16.48 4.75 -10.17
CA SER A 71 -17.36 3.97 -9.30
C SER A 71 -17.98 4.79 -8.16
N GLY A 72 -17.60 6.06 -8.01
CA GLY A 72 -18.12 6.97 -7.00
C GLY A 72 -17.28 7.03 -5.72
N LEU A 73 -16.08 6.44 -5.67
CA LEU A 73 -15.18 6.65 -4.54
C LEU A 73 -14.65 8.09 -4.53
N ARG A 74 -14.58 8.69 -3.33
CA ARG A 74 -14.12 10.07 -3.07
C ARG A 74 -13.00 10.05 -2.03
N ASN A 75 -12.39 11.22 -1.79
CA ASN A 75 -11.32 11.39 -0.80
C ASN A 75 -10.10 10.49 -1.04
N ILE A 76 -9.83 10.15 -2.31
CA ILE A 76 -8.65 9.39 -2.72
C ILE A 76 -7.61 10.37 -3.29
N PRO A 77 -6.42 10.49 -2.68
CA PRO A 77 -5.34 11.33 -3.19
C PRO A 77 -4.90 10.90 -4.60
N ASP A 78 -4.46 11.86 -5.42
CA ASP A 78 -3.75 11.55 -6.66
C ASP A 78 -2.42 10.83 -6.36
N PRO A 79 -1.93 9.99 -7.29
CA PRO A 79 -0.64 9.31 -7.12
C PRO A 79 0.51 10.31 -7.13
N VAL A 80 1.51 10.04 -6.31
CA VAL A 80 2.75 10.81 -6.21
C VAL A 80 3.91 9.90 -6.59
N PRO A 81 4.82 10.32 -7.49
CA PRO A 81 5.96 9.50 -7.86
C PRO A 81 6.94 9.34 -6.68
N GLY A 82 7.26 8.09 -6.37
CA GLY A 82 8.24 7.65 -5.41
C GLY A 82 9.63 7.48 -6.03
N ALA A 83 10.42 6.60 -5.44
CA ALA A 83 11.77 6.31 -5.89
C ALA A 83 11.78 5.62 -7.27
N ASP A 84 12.70 6.04 -8.14
CA ASP A 84 12.84 5.53 -9.51
C ASP A 84 14.01 4.55 -9.68
N ARG A 85 14.76 4.26 -8.62
CA ARG A 85 15.95 3.40 -8.59
C ARG A 85 16.21 2.91 -7.17
N ALA A 86 16.83 1.74 -7.01
CA ALA A 86 17.29 1.31 -5.69
C ALA A 86 18.46 2.11 -5.16
N LEU A 87 18.61 2.05 -3.84
CA LEU A 87 19.76 2.55 -3.13
C LEU A 87 20.94 1.58 -3.27
N VAL A 88 22.14 2.15 -3.37
CA VAL A 88 23.38 1.38 -3.43
C VAL A 88 24.04 1.41 -2.06
N ARG A 89 24.37 0.23 -1.53
CA ARG A 89 25.11 0.11 -0.27
C ARG A 89 26.51 0.72 -0.45
N PRO A 90 26.90 1.74 0.35
CA PRO A 90 28.25 2.29 0.28
C PRO A 90 29.29 1.26 0.71
N ALA A 91 30.52 1.39 0.22
CA ALA A 91 31.62 0.47 0.55
C ALA A 91 31.90 0.37 2.07
N SER A 92 31.62 1.46 2.81
CA SER A 92 31.73 1.50 4.27
C SER A 92 30.65 0.70 5.01
N GLY A 93 29.55 0.36 4.33
CA GLY A 93 28.36 -0.23 4.95
C GLY A 93 27.59 0.71 5.88
N ARG A 94 27.98 1.99 5.98
CA ARG A 94 27.31 2.98 6.86
C ARG A 94 26.07 3.55 6.18
N ILE A 95 24.94 3.52 6.88
CA ILE A 95 23.66 4.04 6.38
C ILE A 95 23.75 5.53 6.06
N GLU A 96 24.45 6.28 6.91
CA GLU A 96 24.63 7.74 6.83
C GLU A 96 25.40 8.19 5.58
N GLU A 97 26.11 7.28 4.92
CA GLU A 97 26.88 7.54 3.70
C GLU A 97 26.18 7.06 2.43
N THR A 98 24.94 6.57 2.56
CA THR A 98 24.14 6.15 1.41
C THR A 98 23.85 7.37 0.55
N ALA A 99 24.31 7.36 -0.70
CA ALA A 99 23.91 8.37 -1.67
C ALA A 99 22.45 8.13 -2.08
N PHE A 100 21.65 9.19 -2.16
CA PHE A 100 20.25 9.11 -2.52
C PHE A 100 19.78 10.33 -3.32
N GLN A 101 18.68 10.17 -4.03
CA GLN A 101 17.97 11.26 -4.71
C GLN A 101 16.60 11.41 -4.08
N ARG A 102 16.27 12.62 -3.61
CA ARG A 102 14.92 12.93 -3.11
C ARG A 102 13.88 12.81 -4.22
N CYS A 103 12.69 12.37 -3.86
CA CYS A 103 11.54 12.27 -4.75
C CYS A 103 10.28 12.90 -4.11
N PRO A 104 9.24 13.22 -4.90
CA PRO A 104 8.00 13.77 -4.36
C PRO A 104 7.34 12.87 -3.30
N GLY A 105 7.43 11.54 -3.47
CA GLY A 105 6.95 10.57 -2.48
C GLY A 105 7.70 10.64 -1.16
N SER A 106 9.04 10.71 -1.18
CA SER A 106 9.83 10.80 0.06
C SER A 106 9.55 12.11 0.79
N ASP A 107 9.41 13.21 0.05
CA ASP A 107 9.07 14.52 0.61
C ASP A 107 7.69 14.53 1.27
N ARG A 108 6.73 13.80 0.67
CA ARG A 108 5.40 13.61 1.25
C ARG A 108 5.45 12.85 2.56
N ILE A 109 6.25 11.78 2.64
CA ILE A 109 6.45 11.01 3.89
C ILE A 109 7.04 11.91 4.97
N VAL A 110 8.12 12.65 4.69
CA VAL A 110 8.73 13.58 5.65
C VAL A 110 7.69 14.60 6.15
N ALA A 111 6.93 15.20 5.24
CA ALA A 111 5.95 16.22 5.57
C ALA A 111 4.81 15.69 6.47
N GLU A 112 4.29 14.49 6.20
CA GLU A 112 3.24 13.89 7.03
C GLU A 112 3.80 13.35 8.36
N ALA A 113 5.00 12.76 8.37
CA ALA A 113 5.62 12.26 9.59
C ALA A 113 5.96 13.39 10.57
N ARG A 114 6.33 14.57 10.08
CA ARG A 114 6.54 15.77 10.92
C ARG A 114 5.28 16.24 11.64
N LYS A 115 4.10 16.01 11.06
CA LYS A 115 2.78 16.31 11.67
C LYS A 115 2.32 15.23 12.65
N SER A 116 2.94 14.05 12.61
CA SER A 116 2.63 12.91 13.45
C SER A 116 3.42 12.91 14.76
N THR A 117 3.01 12.04 15.68
CA THR A 117 3.70 11.82 16.95
C THR A 117 3.93 10.33 17.17
N ARG A 118 4.77 9.95 18.13
CA ARG A 118 4.98 8.52 18.45
C ARG A 118 3.67 7.80 18.81
N ALA A 119 2.77 8.48 19.54
CA ALA A 119 1.47 7.97 19.99
C ALA A 119 0.39 7.98 18.90
N ARG A 120 0.49 8.89 17.93
CA ARG A 120 -0.34 8.93 16.72
C ARG A 120 0.57 8.99 15.49
N PRO A 121 1.20 7.85 15.15
CA PRO A 121 2.22 7.81 14.12
C PRO A 121 1.61 7.88 12.72
N LEU A 122 2.42 8.29 11.75
CA LEU A 122 2.17 8.03 10.35
C LEU A 122 2.31 6.53 10.10
N LEU A 123 1.28 5.91 9.52
CA LEU A 123 1.35 4.52 9.06
C LEU A 123 1.74 4.53 7.58
N VAL A 124 2.84 3.90 7.24
CA VAL A 124 3.31 3.76 5.86
C VAL A 124 3.23 2.29 5.48
N PHE A 125 2.31 1.94 4.59
CA PHE A 125 2.19 0.57 4.07
C PHE A 125 2.91 0.51 2.73
N CYS A 126 3.99 -0.28 2.68
CA CYS A 126 4.76 -0.55 1.49
C CYS A 126 4.32 -1.90 0.93
N GLY A 127 3.59 -1.89 -0.18
CA GLY A 127 3.36 -3.09 -0.97
C GLY A 127 4.58 -3.46 -1.81
N GLY A 128 5.32 -2.46 -2.29
CA GLY A 128 6.54 -2.66 -3.06
C GLY A 128 7.82 -2.45 -2.24
N PRO A 129 8.93 -2.10 -2.90
CA PRO A 129 10.20 -1.78 -2.25
C PRO A 129 10.09 -0.57 -1.31
N CYS A 130 10.72 -0.67 -0.13
CA CYS A 130 10.75 0.42 0.87
C CYS A 130 11.69 1.60 0.50
N THR A 131 12.15 1.70 -0.75
CA THR A 131 13.14 2.71 -1.20
C THR A 131 12.69 4.14 -0.94
N THR A 132 11.43 4.47 -1.22
CA THR A 132 10.90 5.82 -0.97
C THR A 132 10.91 6.17 0.52
N VAL A 133 10.63 5.19 1.38
CA VAL A 133 10.71 5.35 2.85
C VAL A 133 12.15 5.51 3.32
N ALA A 134 13.08 4.70 2.80
CA ALA A 134 14.51 4.83 3.12
C ALA A 134 15.03 6.22 2.75
N ILE A 135 14.66 6.75 1.58
CA ILE A 135 15.01 8.11 1.15
C ILE A 135 14.40 9.16 2.09
N ALA A 136 13.16 8.97 2.54
CA ALA A 136 12.53 9.88 3.51
C ALA A 136 13.29 9.90 4.85
N TYR A 137 13.70 8.74 5.36
CA TYR A 137 14.54 8.63 6.55
C TYR A 137 15.91 9.30 6.34
N LEU A 138 16.59 9.02 5.22
CA LEU A 138 17.90 9.61 4.93
C LEU A 138 17.81 11.15 4.77
N THR A 139 16.66 11.66 4.36
CA THR A 139 16.39 13.11 4.27
C THR A 139 16.19 13.74 5.65
N ASP A 140 15.47 13.08 6.56
CA ASP A 140 15.22 13.56 7.91
C ASP A 140 15.12 12.39 8.91
N PRO A 141 16.24 11.97 9.53
CA PRO A 141 16.23 10.84 10.45
C PRO A 141 15.32 11.01 11.68
N SER A 142 14.95 12.26 12.03
CA SER A 142 14.12 12.54 13.21
C SER A 142 12.67 12.05 13.07
N ILE A 143 12.24 11.72 11.85
CA ILE A 143 10.89 11.21 11.59
C ILE A 143 10.69 9.75 12.00
N ALA A 144 11.78 9.00 12.21
CA ALA A 144 11.77 7.56 12.46
C ALA A 144 10.82 7.13 13.59
N GLU A 145 10.80 7.87 14.71
CA GLU A 145 9.94 7.53 15.84
C GLU A 145 8.46 7.88 15.63
N ARG A 146 8.18 8.75 14.65
CA ARG A 146 6.84 9.29 14.33
C ARG A 146 6.14 8.52 13.23
N MET A 147 6.78 7.50 12.67
CA MET A 147 6.19 6.63 11.67
C MET A 147 6.29 5.16 12.08
N ILE A 148 5.35 4.35 11.61
CA ILE A 148 5.43 2.89 11.59
C ILE A 148 5.37 2.47 10.13
N VAL A 149 6.35 1.69 9.70
CA VAL A 149 6.46 1.20 8.33
C VAL A 149 6.06 -0.26 8.33
N PHE A 150 5.12 -0.60 7.47
CA PHE A 150 4.64 -1.95 7.25
C PHE A 150 5.09 -2.41 5.87
N GLN A 151 5.61 -3.63 5.77
CA GLN A 151 5.87 -4.26 4.49
C GLN A 151 5.45 -5.73 4.56
N VAL A 152 4.94 -6.28 3.46
CA VAL A 152 4.78 -7.72 3.31
C VAL A 152 6.03 -8.28 2.64
N ASP A 153 6.53 -9.41 3.14
CA ASP A 153 7.67 -10.15 2.60
C ASP A 153 8.93 -9.30 2.32
N GLY A 154 9.20 -8.34 3.21
CA GLY A 154 10.40 -7.50 3.18
C GLY A 154 11.68 -8.32 3.35
N GLY A 155 12.72 -7.92 2.62
CA GLY A 155 13.98 -8.67 2.51
C GLY A 155 13.86 -9.98 1.72
N ALA A 156 12.77 -10.15 0.96
CA ALA A 156 12.51 -11.27 0.05
C ALA A 156 11.69 -10.82 -1.19
N TYR A 157 10.39 -11.13 -1.30
CA TYR A 157 9.60 -10.81 -2.49
C TYR A 157 9.38 -9.30 -2.70
N ASN A 158 8.92 -8.53 -1.70
CA ASN A 158 8.77 -7.07 -1.86
C ASN A 158 10.01 -6.30 -1.41
N GLY A 159 10.99 -6.99 -0.84
CA GLY A 159 12.28 -6.43 -0.44
C GLY A 159 13.27 -6.20 -1.59
N LYS A 160 12.82 -5.91 -2.82
CA LYS A 160 13.71 -5.96 -3.99
C LYS A 160 14.89 -5.02 -3.91
N ASP A 161 14.79 -3.91 -3.18
CA ASP A 161 15.92 -3.08 -2.73
C ASP A 161 16.37 -3.49 -1.34
N ASP A 162 17.31 -4.44 -1.29
CA ASP A 162 17.84 -4.99 -0.04
C ASP A 162 18.46 -3.93 0.86
N TRP A 163 19.08 -2.89 0.28
CA TRP A 163 19.72 -1.85 1.08
C TRP A 163 18.71 -0.88 1.69
N ALA A 164 17.70 -0.46 0.92
CA ALA A 164 16.59 0.31 1.47
C ALA A 164 15.85 -0.46 2.57
N TRP A 165 15.61 -1.76 2.37
CA TRP A 165 15.00 -2.60 3.39
C TRP A 165 15.86 -2.63 4.67
N GLU A 166 17.16 -2.84 4.54
CA GLU A 166 18.09 -2.84 5.68
C GLU A 166 18.06 -1.50 6.45
N ILE A 167 18.05 -0.37 5.73
CA ILE A 167 17.94 0.96 6.32
C ILE A 167 16.64 1.09 7.13
N VAL A 168 15.50 0.79 6.50
CA VAL A 168 14.19 0.97 7.12
C VAL A 168 14.02 0.05 8.32
N LYS A 169 14.44 -1.22 8.19
CA LYS A 169 14.43 -2.22 9.25
C LYS A 169 15.26 -1.78 10.47
N GLN A 170 16.47 -1.26 10.26
CA GLN A 170 17.35 -0.87 11.36
C GLN A 170 16.97 0.47 12.01
N ARG A 171 16.37 1.38 11.25
CA ARG A 171 16.24 2.79 11.67
C ARG A 171 14.81 3.25 11.93
N CYS A 172 13.82 2.54 11.42
CA CYS A 172 12.41 2.91 11.58
C CYS A 172 11.69 1.90 12.49
N ARG A 173 10.51 2.29 12.99
CA ARG A 173 9.60 1.32 13.62
C ARG A 173 9.01 0.46 12.51
N PHE A 174 9.55 -0.73 12.31
CA PHE A 174 9.24 -1.58 11.17
C PHE A 174 8.42 -2.81 11.58
N ALA A 175 7.42 -3.15 10.78
CA ALA A 175 6.62 -4.34 10.91
C ALA A 175 6.59 -5.07 9.55
N ASN A 176 7.32 -6.18 9.45
CA ASN A 176 7.24 -7.04 8.29
C ASN A 176 6.01 -7.97 8.41
N TRP A 177 5.60 -8.62 7.33
CA TRP A 177 4.54 -9.63 7.35
C TRP A 177 4.91 -10.79 6.44
N ALA A 178 4.68 -12.02 6.89
CA ALA A 178 4.87 -13.25 6.10
C ALA A 178 6.22 -13.41 5.37
N ARG A 179 7.32 -13.02 6.01
CA ARG A 179 8.66 -13.12 5.43
C ARG A 179 9.02 -14.56 5.07
N GLY A 180 9.17 -14.86 3.78
CA GLY A 180 9.60 -16.14 3.23
C GLY A 180 8.51 -17.19 3.00
N TYR A 181 7.23 -16.86 3.26
CA TYR A 181 6.12 -17.81 3.12
C TYR A 181 4.77 -17.14 2.78
N PHE A 182 4.79 -15.90 2.29
CA PHE A 182 3.58 -15.13 1.93
C PHE A 182 2.64 -15.86 0.95
N TRP A 183 3.17 -16.79 0.15
CA TRP A 183 2.47 -17.46 -0.94
C TRP A 183 1.83 -18.81 -0.60
N ASP A 184 1.94 -19.32 0.63
CA ASP A 184 1.59 -20.72 0.93
C ASP A 184 0.08 -20.99 1.10
N LYS A 185 -0.79 -20.01 0.82
CA LYS A 185 -2.25 -20.13 0.95
C LYS A 185 -3.03 -20.16 -0.37
N ILE A 186 -2.38 -20.56 -1.48
CA ILE A 186 -2.98 -20.68 -2.82
C ILE A 186 -4.33 -21.41 -2.80
N GLY A 187 -4.51 -22.41 -1.92
CA GLY A 187 -5.75 -23.18 -1.80
C GLY A 187 -6.96 -22.44 -1.18
N ALA A 188 -6.76 -21.27 -0.57
CA ALA A 188 -7.83 -20.50 0.07
C ALA A 188 -8.45 -19.42 -0.85
N TRP A 189 -7.81 -19.14 -1.99
CA TRP A 189 -8.33 -18.15 -2.95
C TRP A 189 -9.57 -18.66 -3.65
N ASN A 190 -10.70 -17.97 -3.47
CA ASN A 190 -11.95 -18.29 -4.12
C ASN A 190 -12.45 -17.08 -4.93
N PRO A 191 -12.30 -17.06 -6.26
CA PRO A 191 -12.72 -15.92 -7.08
C PRO A 191 -14.21 -15.62 -6.98
N ARG A 192 -15.05 -16.63 -6.70
CA ARG A 192 -16.52 -16.46 -6.65
C ARG A 192 -16.99 -15.53 -5.54
N VAL A 193 -16.17 -15.29 -4.51
CA VAL A 193 -16.55 -14.34 -3.44
C VAL A 193 -16.65 -12.90 -3.95
N PHE A 194 -16.02 -12.60 -5.10
CA PHE A 194 -16.09 -11.29 -5.75
C PHE A 194 -17.35 -11.11 -6.62
N ASP A 195 -18.10 -12.17 -6.91
CA ASP A 195 -19.31 -12.10 -7.75
C ASP A 195 -20.39 -11.20 -7.11
N ASP A 196 -20.44 -11.20 -5.79
CA ASP A 196 -21.39 -10.40 -4.99
C ASP A 196 -21.02 -8.92 -4.85
N LEU A 197 -19.86 -8.49 -5.36
CA LEU A 197 -19.49 -7.07 -5.29
C LEU A 197 -20.48 -6.21 -6.09
N PRO A 198 -20.61 -4.91 -5.77
CA PRO A 198 -21.40 -3.98 -6.57
C PRO A 198 -21.01 -3.99 -8.05
N ARG A 199 -21.97 -3.73 -8.95
CA ARG A 199 -21.71 -3.61 -10.39
C ARG A 199 -21.25 -2.19 -10.70
N ASN A 200 -19.94 -1.98 -10.72
CA ASN A 200 -19.29 -0.71 -11.05
C ASN A 200 -17.88 -0.97 -11.61
N PRO A 201 -17.26 0.02 -12.28
CA PRO A 201 -15.97 -0.17 -12.95
C PRO A 201 -14.84 -0.74 -12.07
N LEU A 202 -14.75 -0.33 -10.81
CA LEU A 202 -13.71 -0.80 -9.88
C LEU A 202 -13.95 -2.25 -9.49
N CYS A 203 -15.17 -2.61 -9.10
CA CYS A 203 -15.51 -3.98 -8.74
C CYS A 203 -15.44 -4.92 -9.96
N ASP A 204 -15.65 -4.42 -11.17
CA ASP A 204 -15.43 -5.19 -12.40
C ASP A 204 -13.94 -5.49 -12.63
N LEU A 205 -13.03 -4.55 -12.32
CA LEU A 205 -11.58 -4.82 -12.30
C LEU A 205 -11.24 -5.88 -11.25
N LEU A 206 -11.78 -5.76 -10.03
CA LEU A 206 -11.51 -6.72 -8.96
C LEU A 206 -12.00 -8.13 -9.29
N ARG A 207 -13.14 -8.29 -9.98
CA ARG A 207 -13.58 -9.60 -10.47
C ARG A 207 -12.64 -10.17 -11.53
N ARG A 208 -12.14 -9.34 -12.45
CA ARG A 208 -11.15 -9.76 -13.46
C ARG A 208 -9.84 -10.17 -12.81
N TYR A 209 -9.35 -9.36 -11.87
CA TYR A 209 -8.20 -9.70 -11.03
C TYR A 209 -8.43 -11.05 -10.37
N ALA A 210 -9.54 -11.23 -9.66
CA ALA A 210 -9.78 -12.43 -8.88
C ALA A 210 -9.79 -13.71 -9.71
N ALA A 211 -10.24 -13.64 -10.95
CA ALA A 211 -10.24 -14.77 -11.88
C ALA A 211 -8.88 -15.03 -12.56
N SER A 212 -7.90 -14.11 -12.43
CA SER A 212 -6.60 -14.21 -13.08
C SER A 212 -5.63 -15.14 -12.35
N ASP A 213 -4.59 -15.61 -13.06
CA ASP A 213 -3.49 -16.34 -12.43
C ASP A 213 -2.67 -15.46 -11.48
N LEU A 214 -2.67 -14.15 -11.74
CA LEU A 214 -2.03 -13.17 -10.86
C LEU A 214 -2.70 -13.13 -9.48
N ALA A 215 -4.03 -13.22 -9.38
CA ALA A 215 -4.69 -13.32 -8.08
C ALA A 215 -4.44 -14.65 -7.36
N LYS A 216 -4.19 -15.74 -8.08
CA LYS A 216 -3.80 -17.01 -7.44
C LYS A 216 -2.41 -16.90 -6.80
N ALA A 217 -1.51 -16.17 -7.47
CA ALA A 217 -0.22 -15.80 -6.90
C ALA A 217 -0.43 -14.79 -5.76
N ASN A 218 -0.87 -13.57 -6.09
CA ASN A 218 -0.88 -12.39 -5.23
C ASN A 218 -1.95 -12.37 -4.11
N GLN A 219 -3.07 -13.06 -4.30
CA GLN A 219 -4.17 -13.24 -3.34
C GLN A 219 -4.65 -11.93 -2.67
N TRP A 220 -4.40 -11.79 -1.36
CA TRP A 220 -4.84 -10.62 -0.58
C TRP A 220 -3.82 -9.46 -0.60
N GLY A 221 -2.74 -9.62 -1.37
CA GLY A 221 -1.87 -8.57 -1.83
C GLY A 221 -0.84 -8.07 -0.83
N ASP A 222 0.02 -7.19 -1.33
CA ASP A 222 1.24 -6.74 -0.65
C ASP A 222 0.99 -5.83 0.56
N GLY A 223 -0.24 -5.37 0.73
CA GLY A 223 -0.71 -4.59 1.88
C GLY A 223 -1.44 -5.39 2.95
N ALA A 224 -1.24 -6.71 3.12
CA ALA A 224 -2.01 -7.54 4.06
C ALA A 224 -2.15 -6.97 5.50
N TRP A 225 -1.16 -6.20 5.99
CA TRP A 225 -1.26 -5.46 7.26
C TRP A 225 -2.42 -4.47 7.34
N VAL A 226 -2.90 -3.97 6.20
CA VAL A 226 -4.00 -3.00 6.12
C VAL A 226 -5.27 -3.58 6.73
N TYR A 227 -5.53 -4.88 6.56
CA TYR A 227 -6.71 -5.54 7.12
C TYR A 227 -6.63 -5.58 8.65
N HIS A 228 -5.48 -5.95 9.21
CA HIS A 228 -5.28 -5.95 10.66
C HIS A 228 -5.45 -4.56 11.29
N THR A 229 -5.13 -3.50 10.55
CA THR A 229 -5.30 -2.11 11.02
C THR A 229 -6.76 -1.78 11.31
N PHE A 230 -7.71 -2.38 10.57
CA PHE A 230 -9.15 -2.12 10.72
C PHE A 230 -9.93 -3.24 11.42
N ASP A 231 -9.49 -4.49 11.33
CA ASP A 231 -10.01 -5.61 12.12
C ASP A 231 -8.85 -6.43 12.69
N THR A 232 -8.59 -6.28 13.99
CA THR A 232 -7.48 -6.95 14.66
C THR A 232 -7.60 -8.47 14.63
N ARG A 233 -8.81 -9.03 14.42
CA ARG A 233 -9.06 -10.47 14.31
C ARG A 233 -8.56 -11.07 13.00
N CYS A 234 -8.16 -10.26 12.02
CA CYS A 234 -7.48 -10.72 10.81
C CYS A 234 -6.10 -11.34 11.12
N LEU A 235 -5.61 -11.13 12.35
CA LEU A 235 -4.38 -11.68 12.87
C LEU A 235 -4.69 -12.50 14.13
N THR A 236 -4.45 -13.81 14.08
CA THR A 236 -4.63 -14.72 15.23
C THR A 236 -3.35 -14.85 16.05
N ARG A 237 -2.18 -14.72 15.40
CA ARG A 237 -0.88 -14.84 16.05
C ARG A 237 0.17 -14.04 15.28
N ALA A 238 1.06 -13.38 16.02
CA ALA A 238 2.28 -12.77 15.51
C ALA A 238 3.46 -13.15 16.41
N ALA A 239 4.63 -13.32 15.81
CA ALA A 239 5.89 -13.65 16.48
C ALA A 239 7.00 -12.73 15.96
N ASP A 240 8.02 -12.45 16.78
CA ASP A 240 9.20 -11.69 16.37
C ASP A 240 10.26 -12.65 15.81
N HIS A 241 10.15 -12.98 14.52
CA HIS A 241 10.83 -14.15 13.92
C HIS A 241 12.33 -13.98 13.70
N ASP A 242 12.89 -12.79 13.88
CA ASP A 242 14.34 -12.59 13.85
C ASP A 242 14.81 -11.48 14.79
N GLY A 243 14.00 -11.10 15.77
CA GLY A 243 14.29 -10.02 16.72
C GLY A 243 14.23 -8.62 16.11
N VAL A 244 13.78 -8.50 14.86
CA VAL A 244 13.75 -7.23 14.13
C VAL A 244 12.50 -7.05 13.28
N ALA A 245 11.80 -8.14 12.92
CA ALA A 245 10.58 -8.10 12.16
C ALA A 245 9.48 -8.96 12.81
N ILE A 246 8.27 -8.38 12.87
CA ILE A 246 7.07 -9.16 13.12
C ILE A 246 6.87 -10.12 11.95
N THR A 247 6.52 -11.35 12.29
CA THR A 247 6.23 -12.43 11.36
C THR A 247 4.93 -13.05 11.81
N VAL A 248 4.00 -13.14 10.87
CA VAL A 248 2.68 -13.70 11.09
C VAL A 248 2.72 -15.13 10.59
N PRO A 249 2.93 -16.15 11.44
CA PRO A 249 3.13 -17.53 10.97
C PRO A 249 1.99 -17.95 10.03
N GLN A 250 2.19 -19.04 9.28
CA GLN A 250 1.22 -19.48 8.28
C GLN A 250 -0.21 -19.57 8.83
N ASP A 251 -0.40 -20.09 10.04
CA ASP A 251 -1.68 -20.17 10.76
C ASP A 251 -2.08 -18.88 11.52
N GLY A 252 -1.19 -17.88 11.55
CA GLY A 252 -1.34 -16.59 12.21
C GLY A 252 -2.20 -15.58 11.45
N THR A 253 -2.45 -15.82 10.16
CA THR A 253 -3.36 -15.00 9.34
C THR A 253 -4.73 -15.65 9.26
N GLU A 254 -5.78 -14.91 9.61
CA GLU A 254 -7.15 -15.37 9.40
C GLU A 254 -7.71 -14.88 8.06
N VAL A 255 -7.47 -15.65 6.99
CA VAL A 255 -7.86 -15.32 5.62
C VAL A 255 -9.38 -15.18 5.48
N ALA A 256 -10.17 -16.02 6.15
CA ALA A 256 -11.62 -15.92 6.06
C ALA A 256 -12.11 -14.59 6.66
N ARG A 257 -11.47 -14.14 7.75
CA ARG A 257 -11.74 -12.84 8.36
C ARG A 257 -11.34 -11.67 7.47
N MET A 258 -10.15 -11.72 6.86
CA MET A 258 -9.71 -10.70 5.90
C MET A 258 -10.67 -10.61 4.71
N THR A 259 -11.07 -11.77 4.18
CA THR A 259 -12.07 -11.86 3.10
C THR A 259 -13.38 -11.19 3.50
N ALA A 260 -13.89 -11.51 4.69
CA ALA A 260 -15.13 -10.93 5.20
C ALA A 260 -15.00 -9.40 5.40
N GLU A 261 -13.90 -8.93 5.97
CA GLU A 261 -13.64 -7.50 6.19
C GLU A 261 -13.54 -6.72 4.86
N PHE A 262 -12.86 -7.30 3.87
CA PHE A 262 -12.77 -6.76 2.52
C PHE A 262 -14.17 -6.64 1.90
N LEU A 263 -14.91 -7.75 1.84
CA LEU A 263 -16.23 -7.79 1.19
C LEU A 263 -17.23 -6.88 1.89
N MET A 264 -17.22 -6.84 3.22
CA MET A 264 -18.06 -5.91 4.00
C MET A 264 -17.75 -4.46 3.63
N THR A 265 -16.47 -4.11 3.49
CA THR A 265 -16.05 -2.75 3.11
C THR A 265 -16.46 -2.41 1.68
N MET A 266 -16.24 -3.32 0.74
CA MET A 266 -16.57 -3.09 -0.67
C MET A 266 -18.08 -3.09 -0.93
N LYS A 267 -18.89 -3.74 -0.08
CA LYS A 267 -20.35 -3.72 -0.16
C LYS A 267 -20.98 -2.55 0.61
N ASP A 268 -20.20 -1.78 1.36
CA ASP A 268 -20.71 -0.66 2.15
C ASP A 268 -21.19 0.49 1.25
N PRO A 269 -22.50 0.82 1.23
CA PRO A 269 -23.02 1.89 0.38
C PRO A 269 -22.42 3.26 0.70
N SER A 270 -21.94 3.49 1.92
CA SER A 270 -21.31 4.78 2.30
C SER A 270 -19.96 5.03 1.62
N ALA A 271 -19.33 3.99 1.05
CA ALA A 271 -18.14 4.16 0.23
C ALA A 271 -18.47 4.72 -1.16
N TRP A 272 -19.69 4.51 -1.68
CA TRP A 272 -20.05 4.76 -3.07
C TRP A 272 -20.98 5.96 -3.22
N HIS A 273 -20.42 7.08 -3.67
CA HIS A 273 -21.16 8.33 -3.80
C HIS A 273 -21.60 8.56 -5.25
N ALA A 274 -22.49 7.69 -5.73
CA ALA A 274 -23.07 7.82 -7.07
C ALA A 274 -23.76 9.19 -7.24
N GLY A 275 -23.57 9.84 -8.40
CA GLY A 275 -24.52 10.85 -8.89
C GLY A 275 -24.46 12.26 -8.33
N ALA A 276 -23.29 12.80 -7.94
CA ALA A 276 -23.13 14.26 -8.07
C ALA A 276 -22.88 14.55 -9.55
N SER A 277 -23.96 14.61 -10.33
CA SER A 277 -23.94 15.33 -11.59
C SER A 277 -23.29 16.67 -11.33
N VAL A 278 -22.21 16.97 -12.04
CA VAL A 278 -21.76 18.34 -12.20
C VAL A 278 -22.85 19.01 -13.03
N GLU A 279 -23.91 19.48 -12.38
CA GLU A 279 -24.78 20.49 -12.96
C GLU A 279 -23.90 21.73 -13.15
N GLY A 280 -23.39 21.88 -14.38
CA GLY A 280 -22.76 23.12 -14.79
C GLY A 280 -23.75 24.26 -14.59
N PRO A 281 -23.28 25.46 -14.20
CA PRO A 281 -24.17 26.59 -13.98
C PRO A 281 -24.98 26.85 -15.24
N ASN A 282 -26.29 26.70 -15.10
CA ASN A 282 -27.29 27.10 -16.07
C ASN A 282 -27.07 28.59 -16.35
N ARG A 283 -26.38 28.92 -17.45
CA ARG A 283 -26.30 30.29 -17.95
C ARG A 283 -27.63 30.63 -18.59
N GLY A 284 -28.60 30.96 -17.75
CA GLY A 284 -29.66 31.90 -18.12
C GLY A 284 -29.05 33.31 -18.10
N GLY A 285 -29.20 34.04 -19.20
CA GLY A 285 -28.78 35.43 -19.29
C GLY A 285 -28.53 35.89 -20.73
N ASP A 286 -29.63 36.30 -21.36
CA ASP A 286 -29.78 37.43 -22.29
C ASP A 286 -28.89 37.52 -23.55
N HIS A 287 -29.53 37.37 -24.72
CA HIS A 287 -29.73 38.46 -25.70
C HIS A 287 -30.83 38.09 -26.70
#